data_AF-A0AAD4KTN3-F1
#
_entry.id   AF-A0AAD4KTN3-F1
#
_cell.length_a   1.000
_cell.length_b   1.000
_cell.length_c   1.000
_cell.angle_alpha   90.00
_cell.angle_beta   90.00
_cell.angle_gamma   90.00
#
_symmetry.space_group_name_H-M   'P 1'
#
loop_
_entity.id
_entity.type
_entity.pdbx_description
1 polymer ?
#
loop_
_entity_poly.entity_id
_entity_poly.type
_entity_poly.pdbx_seq_one_letter_code
_entity_poly.pdbx_strand_id
1 'polypeptide(L)'
;RARDLADDEIFVLTEYEDHATTCYQCVDTGKGGLLLCERGFQYASDVANYIFKKDRKAYSVVDKEHNKNILVHIPRGLKASRRLLLAIEYARLRPKQPDIDYCSAHPVVPSCLTKTITSTIKRAPRARHRIIVYRRTSSSRDSVYDSD
;
A
#
# COMPACT_ATOMS: atom_id res chain seq x y z
N ARG A 1 -18.23 12.06 -29.85
CA ARG A 1 -17.70 13.43 -29.92
C ARG A 1 -16.71 13.59 -28.77
N ALA A 2 -15.49 14.06 -29.02
CA ALA A 2 -14.59 14.43 -27.93
C ALA A 2 -14.88 15.89 -27.52
N ARG A 3 -14.66 16.22 -26.25
CA ARG A 3 -14.60 17.60 -25.77
C ARG A 3 -13.19 17.95 -25.30
N ASP A 4 -12.91 19.24 -25.25
CA ASP A 4 -11.75 19.76 -24.55
C ASP A 4 -11.95 19.64 -23.03
N LEU A 5 -10.85 19.70 -22.27
CA LEU A 5 -10.89 19.66 -20.80
C LEU A 5 -11.66 20.88 -20.27
N ALA A 6 -12.37 20.68 -19.15
CA ALA A 6 -12.91 21.80 -18.36
C ALA A 6 -11.79 22.46 -17.55
N ASP A 7 -12.00 23.69 -17.06
CA ASP A 7 -10.95 24.44 -16.33
C ASP A 7 -10.46 23.68 -15.08
N ASP A 8 -11.37 23.06 -14.31
CA ASP A 8 -11.03 22.22 -13.15
C ASP A 8 -10.18 20.99 -13.55
N GLU A 9 -10.51 20.36 -14.68
CA GLU A 9 -9.79 19.21 -15.22
C GLU A 9 -8.39 19.61 -15.73
N ILE A 10 -8.22 20.83 -16.27
CA ILE A 10 -6.92 21.38 -16.64
C ILE A 10 -6.11 21.63 -15.37
N PHE A 11 -6.69 22.34 -14.39
CA PHE A 11 -6.01 22.74 -13.15
C PHE A 11 -5.40 21.55 -12.41
N VAL A 12 -6.17 20.49 -12.19
CA VAL A 12 -5.70 19.29 -11.47
C VAL A 12 -4.62 18.52 -12.27
N LEU A 13 -4.67 18.57 -13.61
CA LEU A 13 -3.61 18.01 -14.44
C LEU A 13 -2.32 18.85 -14.43
N THR A 14 -2.42 20.19 -14.42
CA THR A 14 -1.26 21.09 -14.38
C THR A 14 -0.55 21.04 -13.04
N GLU A 15 -1.28 21.07 -11.92
CA GLU A 15 -0.73 20.90 -10.57
C GLU A 15 0.10 19.61 -10.44
N TYR A 16 -0.39 18.50 -11.02
CA TYR A 16 0.36 17.25 -11.03
C TYR A 16 1.59 17.28 -11.95
N GLU A 17 1.55 17.94 -13.13
CA GLU A 17 2.76 18.08 -13.96
C GLU A 17 3.82 18.93 -13.23
N ASP A 18 3.45 20.05 -12.65
CA ASP A 18 4.37 20.93 -11.92
C ASP A 18 5.00 20.21 -10.72
N HIS A 19 4.18 19.44 -9.97
CA HIS A 19 4.69 18.52 -8.96
C HIS A 19 5.61 17.43 -9.53
N ALA A 20 5.29 16.85 -10.69
CA ALA A 20 6.08 15.80 -11.31
C ALA A 20 7.39 16.30 -11.95
N THR A 21 7.50 17.58 -12.34
CA THR A 21 8.77 18.18 -12.79
C THR A 21 9.75 18.38 -11.64
N THR A 22 9.24 18.59 -10.42
CA THR A 22 10.05 18.88 -9.22
C THR A 22 10.31 17.65 -8.36
N CYS A 23 9.39 16.69 -8.31
CA CYS A 23 9.50 15.50 -7.46
C CYS A 23 10.12 14.30 -8.18
N TYR A 24 11.36 13.95 -7.81
CA TYR A 24 12.12 12.82 -8.37
C TYR A 24 11.39 11.46 -8.35
N GLN A 25 10.47 11.23 -7.40
CA GLN A 25 9.67 10.00 -7.33
C GLN A 25 8.56 9.99 -8.41
N CYS A 26 7.94 11.15 -8.66
CA CYS A 26 6.76 11.27 -9.52
C CYS A 26 7.08 11.36 -11.03
N VAL A 27 8.34 11.62 -11.41
CA VAL A 27 8.82 11.72 -12.80
C VAL A 27 8.51 10.45 -13.62
N ASP A 28 8.82 9.26 -13.08
CA ASP A 28 8.90 7.99 -13.84
C ASP A 28 7.87 6.92 -13.44
N THR A 29 6.70 7.36 -12.96
CA THR A 29 5.54 6.54 -12.53
C THR A 29 4.95 5.58 -13.56
N GLY A 30 5.44 5.57 -14.80
CA GLY A 30 4.82 4.89 -15.95
C GLY A 30 5.26 3.44 -16.23
N LYS A 31 6.19 2.83 -15.47
CA LYS A 31 6.79 1.53 -15.85
C LYS A 31 6.74 0.40 -14.81
N GLY A 32 6.64 0.67 -13.51
CA GLY A 32 6.73 -0.36 -12.46
C GLY A 32 5.54 -0.45 -11.50
N GLY A 33 4.72 0.58 -11.44
CA GLY A 33 3.68 0.76 -10.42
C GLY A 33 3.65 2.21 -9.93
N LEU A 34 2.66 2.54 -9.08
CA LEU A 34 2.49 3.87 -8.50
C LEU A 34 3.44 4.08 -7.32
N LEU A 35 4.75 4.19 -7.58
CA LEU A 35 5.72 4.72 -6.62
C LEU A 35 5.64 6.25 -6.62
N LEU A 36 4.53 6.76 -6.09
CA LEU A 36 4.30 8.19 -5.86
C LEU A 36 4.78 8.58 -4.45
N CYS A 37 5.21 9.83 -4.28
CA CYS A 37 5.32 10.38 -2.94
C CYS A 37 3.91 10.62 -2.36
N GLU A 38 3.80 10.83 -1.05
CA GLU A 38 2.50 11.01 -0.36
C GLU A 38 1.64 12.14 -0.97
N ARG A 39 2.25 13.29 -1.32
CA ARG A 39 1.56 14.37 -2.04
C ARG A 39 1.18 13.95 -3.46
N GLY A 40 2.07 13.25 -4.16
CA GLY A 40 1.80 12.67 -5.48
C GLY A 40 0.60 11.72 -5.46
N PHE A 41 0.37 10.99 -4.37
CA PHE A 41 -0.80 10.14 -4.17
C PHE A 41 -2.09 10.93 -3.92
N GLN A 42 -2.01 12.07 -3.22
CA GLN A 42 -3.14 13.01 -3.10
C GLN A 42 -3.52 13.55 -4.48
N TYR A 43 -2.58 14.14 -5.23
CA TYR A 43 -2.82 14.60 -6.60
C TYR A 43 -3.34 13.47 -7.52
N ALA A 44 -2.86 12.23 -7.37
CA ALA A 44 -3.36 11.09 -8.11
C ALA A 44 -4.82 10.74 -7.80
N SER A 45 -5.22 10.90 -6.54
CA SER A 45 -6.60 10.73 -6.07
C SER A 45 -7.49 11.84 -6.63
N ASP A 46 -7.02 13.08 -6.60
CA ASP A 46 -7.72 14.24 -7.17
C ASP A 46 -7.93 14.09 -8.68
N VAL A 47 -6.85 13.78 -9.44
CA VAL A 47 -6.95 13.47 -10.88
C VAL A 47 -7.98 12.36 -11.13
N ALA A 48 -7.99 11.31 -10.31
CA ALA A 48 -8.90 10.17 -10.45
C ALA A 48 -10.37 10.49 -10.14
N ASN A 49 -10.65 11.60 -9.44
CA ASN A 49 -12.00 12.10 -9.17
C ASN A 49 -12.58 12.90 -10.35
N TYR A 50 -11.74 13.54 -11.17
CA TYR A 50 -12.19 14.32 -12.34
C TYR A 50 -12.09 13.53 -13.65
N ILE A 51 -10.99 12.80 -13.86
CA ILE A 51 -10.66 12.13 -15.13
C ILE A 51 -10.32 10.67 -14.87
N PHE A 52 -10.91 9.77 -15.64
CA PHE A 52 -10.49 8.37 -15.65
C PHE A 52 -10.13 7.91 -17.06
N LYS A 53 -9.17 6.98 -17.11
CA LYS A 53 -8.78 6.32 -18.35
C LYS A 53 -9.35 4.91 -18.39
N LYS A 54 -9.89 4.54 -19.54
CA LYS A 54 -10.41 3.19 -19.83
C LYS A 54 -10.22 2.88 -21.32
N ASP A 55 -9.77 1.68 -21.65
CA ASP A 55 -9.55 1.23 -23.03
C ASP A 55 -8.65 2.20 -23.81
N ARG A 56 -7.62 2.71 -23.13
CA ARG A 56 -6.69 3.77 -23.60
C ARG A 56 -7.30 5.16 -23.86
N LYS A 57 -8.61 5.33 -23.71
CA LYS A 57 -9.34 6.61 -23.89
C LYS A 57 -9.54 7.31 -22.54
N ALA A 58 -9.47 8.64 -22.52
CA ALA A 58 -9.77 9.43 -21.35
C ALA A 58 -11.24 9.86 -21.37
N TYR A 59 -11.89 9.78 -20.22
CA TYR A 59 -13.29 10.14 -19.99
C TYR A 59 -13.39 11.00 -18.73
N SER A 60 -14.34 11.92 -18.71
CA SER A 60 -14.66 12.67 -17.49
C SER A 60 -15.46 11.80 -16.53
N VAL A 61 -15.12 11.85 -15.26
CA VAL A 61 -15.89 11.22 -14.17
C VAL A 61 -17.18 12.00 -13.95
N VAL A 62 -17.12 13.33 -13.93
CA VAL A 62 -18.26 14.22 -13.69
C VAL A 62 -19.35 13.98 -14.73
N ASP A 63 -19.00 13.91 -16.02
CA ASP A 63 -19.98 13.62 -17.08
C ASP A 63 -20.57 12.21 -16.95
N LYS A 64 -19.78 11.22 -16.50
CA LYS A 64 -20.22 9.83 -16.33
C LYS A 64 -21.31 9.71 -15.26
N GLU A 65 -21.22 10.46 -14.16
CA GLU A 65 -22.28 10.52 -13.13
C GLU A 65 -23.60 11.04 -13.70
N HIS A 66 -23.52 11.98 -14.66
CA HIS A 66 -24.66 12.49 -15.43
C HIS A 66 -25.09 11.57 -16.59
N ASN A 67 -24.70 10.28 -16.56
CA ASN A 67 -24.92 9.27 -17.61
C ASN A 67 -24.34 9.61 -19.00
N LYS A 68 -23.41 10.57 -19.09
CA LYS A 68 -22.77 11.00 -20.34
C LYS A 68 -21.32 10.52 -20.35
N ASN A 69 -21.01 9.46 -21.11
CA ASN A 69 -19.62 9.04 -21.33
C ASN A 69 -18.92 9.99 -22.33
N ILE A 70 -18.59 11.22 -21.91
CA ILE A 70 -17.89 12.17 -22.74
C ILE A 70 -16.38 11.86 -22.73
N LEU A 71 -15.82 11.75 -23.92
CA LEU A 71 -14.41 11.46 -24.16
C LEU A 71 -13.65 12.79 -24.16
N VAL A 72 -12.59 12.89 -23.37
CA VAL A 72 -11.86 14.16 -23.15
C VAL A 72 -10.50 14.11 -23.81
N HIS A 73 -10.12 15.19 -24.51
CA HIS A 73 -8.82 15.28 -25.18
C HIS A 73 -7.74 15.88 -24.25
N ILE A 74 -6.79 15.05 -23.83
CA ILE A 74 -5.64 15.49 -23.01
C ILE A 74 -4.59 16.17 -23.93
N PRO A 75 -4.14 17.42 -23.64
CA PRO A 75 -3.12 18.15 -24.41
C PRO A 75 -1.77 17.43 -24.49
N ARG A 76 -1.05 17.50 -25.62
CA ARG A 76 0.21 16.73 -25.83
C ARG A 76 1.39 17.14 -24.94
N GLY A 77 1.36 18.33 -24.33
CA GLY A 77 2.39 18.78 -23.40
C GLY A 77 2.46 17.98 -22.10
N LEU A 78 1.30 17.56 -21.59
CA LEU A 78 1.15 16.93 -20.27
C LEU A 78 1.61 15.45 -20.33
N LYS A 79 2.87 15.18 -19.99
CA LYS A 79 3.49 13.86 -20.13
C LYS A 79 3.41 13.04 -18.84
N ALA A 80 3.59 13.65 -17.67
CA ALA A 80 3.56 12.96 -16.40
C ALA A 80 2.13 12.48 -16.07
N SER A 81 1.14 13.34 -16.21
CA SER A 81 -0.29 13.06 -16.05
C SER A 81 -0.79 11.93 -16.96
N ARG A 82 -0.28 11.82 -18.19
CA ARG A 82 -0.55 10.66 -19.08
C ARG A 82 0.01 9.36 -18.52
N ARG A 83 1.21 9.39 -17.94
CA ARG A 83 1.84 8.23 -17.29
C ARG A 83 1.05 7.85 -16.04
N LEU A 84 0.65 8.84 -15.24
CA LEU A 84 -0.20 8.68 -14.07
C LEU A 84 -1.54 8.02 -14.43
N LEU A 85 -2.28 8.53 -15.42
CA LEU A 85 -3.56 7.96 -15.86
C LEU A 85 -3.43 6.52 -16.40
N LEU A 86 -2.29 6.19 -17.03
CA LEU A 86 -1.96 4.79 -17.40
C LEU A 86 -1.67 3.92 -16.17
N ALA A 87 -0.95 4.46 -15.19
CA ALA A 87 -0.65 3.75 -13.95
C ALA A 87 -1.91 3.51 -13.09
N ILE A 88 -2.86 4.45 -13.08
CA ILE A 88 -4.19 4.31 -12.46
C ILE A 88 -5.03 3.27 -13.22
N GLU A 89 -5.05 3.31 -14.57
CA GLU A 89 -5.71 2.28 -15.40
C GLU A 89 -5.15 0.88 -15.08
N TYR A 90 -3.83 0.76 -14.98
CA TYR A 90 -3.16 -0.50 -14.63
C TYR A 90 -3.44 -0.96 -13.18
N ALA A 91 -3.41 -0.04 -12.21
CA ALA A 91 -3.71 -0.33 -10.81
C ALA A 91 -5.16 -0.80 -10.59
N ARG A 92 -6.11 -0.29 -11.38
CA ARG A 92 -7.51 -0.76 -11.38
C ARG A 92 -7.70 -2.12 -12.06
N LEU A 93 -6.84 -2.48 -13.03
CA LEU A 93 -6.89 -3.76 -13.74
C LEU A 93 -6.15 -4.89 -13.01
N ARG A 94 -5.17 -4.56 -12.15
CA ARG A 94 -4.62 -5.51 -11.17
C ARG A 94 -5.75 -5.86 -10.20
N PRO A 95 -6.13 -7.14 -10.02
CA PRO A 95 -6.97 -7.50 -8.88
C PRO A 95 -6.19 -7.11 -7.63
N LYS A 96 -6.79 -6.27 -6.77
CA LYS A 96 -6.26 -6.03 -5.43
C LYS A 96 -6.19 -7.40 -4.77
N GLN A 97 -4.98 -7.95 -4.62
CA GLN A 97 -4.84 -9.18 -3.85
C GLN A 97 -5.40 -8.87 -2.46
N PRO A 98 -6.22 -9.76 -1.87
CA PRO A 98 -6.65 -9.54 -0.50
C PRO A 98 -5.38 -9.38 0.33
N ASP A 99 -5.33 -8.31 1.12
CA ASP A 99 -4.30 -8.12 2.12
C ASP A 99 -4.47 -9.27 3.14
N ILE A 100 -3.76 -10.38 2.93
CA ILE A 100 -3.78 -11.52 3.84
C ILE A 100 -2.98 -11.08 5.07
N ASP A 101 -3.68 -10.50 6.04
CA ASP A 101 -3.18 -10.29 7.39
C ASP A 101 -2.79 -11.64 8.00
N TYR A 102 -1.52 -12.02 7.83
CA TYR A 102 -0.94 -13.22 8.44
C TYR A 102 -0.74 -13.09 9.96
N CYS A 103 -1.32 -12.06 10.59
CA CYS A 103 -1.09 -11.68 11.98
C CYS A 103 -2.36 -11.73 12.84
N SER A 104 -2.99 -12.91 12.91
CA SER A 104 -3.86 -13.27 14.04
C SER A 104 -3.70 -14.74 14.44
N ALA A 105 -2.50 -15.09 14.90
CA ALA A 105 -2.19 -16.42 15.44
C ALA A 105 -1.16 -16.37 16.59
N HIS A 106 -1.42 -15.57 17.62
CA HIS A 106 -0.87 -15.87 18.94
C HIS A 106 -1.69 -17.04 19.54
N PRO A 107 -1.09 -18.21 19.82
CA PRO A 107 -1.84 -19.37 20.30
C PRO A 107 -2.17 -19.22 21.78
N VAL A 108 -3.33 -18.64 22.10
CA VAL A 108 -3.98 -18.88 23.39
C VAL A 108 -4.57 -20.29 23.34
N VAL A 109 -4.11 -21.15 24.25
CA VAL A 109 -4.48 -22.58 24.34
C VAL A 109 -5.99 -22.79 24.47
N PRO A 110 -6.65 -23.52 23.53
CA PRO A 110 -8.02 -24.00 23.73
C PRO A 110 -8.00 -25.29 24.55
N SER A 111 -8.60 -25.26 25.75
CA SER A 111 -8.77 -26.47 26.56
C SER A 111 -9.87 -27.36 26.01
N CYS A 112 -9.56 -28.66 25.92
CA CYS A 112 -10.33 -29.71 25.28
C CYS A 112 -11.76 -29.90 25.80
N LEU A 113 -12.66 -30.37 24.90
CA LEU A 113 -13.61 -31.45 25.21
C LEU A 113 -14.09 -32.20 23.95
N THR A 114 -13.32 -33.23 23.59
CA THR A 114 -13.68 -34.52 22.95
C THR A 114 -15.09 -34.64 22.32
N LYS A 115 -15.31 -35.12 21.10
CA LYS A 115 -14.91 -36.42 20.50
C LYS A 115 -15.16 -36.38 18.97
N THR A 116 -14.68 -37.27 18.09
CA THR A 116 -13.54 -38.22 18.01
C THR A 116 -13.66 -38.92 16.65
N ILE A 117 -12.60 -39.06 15.84
CA ILE A 117 -12.19 -40.31 15.11
C ILE A 117 -10.83 -40.10 14.37
N THR A 118 -10.07 -41.17 14.32
CA THR A 118 -8.66 -41.38 13.92
C THR A 118 -8.14 -40.82 12.58
N SER A 119 -6.85 -40.46 12.57
CA SER A 119 -5.85 -41.23 11.80
C SER A 119 -4.43 -41.14 12.41
N THR A 120 -3.70 -42.25 12.32
CA THR A 120 -2.32 -42.45 12.80
C THR A 120 -1.31 -41.75 11.88
N ILE A 121 -0.07 -41.44 12.30
CA ILE A 121 1.07 -42.38 12.33
C ILE A 121 2.23 -41.88 13.22
N LYS A 122 2.85 -42.82 13.93
CA LYS A 122 4.04 -42.63 14.78
C LYS A 122 5.31 -42.31 13.97
N ARG A 123 6.22 -41.51 14.54
CA ARG A 123 7.68 -41.77 14.57
C ARG A 123 8.36 -40.94 15.69
N ALA A 124 9.48 -41.45 16.19
CA ALA A 124 9.96 -41.23 17.56
C ALA A 124 11.07 -40.14 17.71
N PRO A 125 11.29 -39.59 18.91
CA PRO A 125 12.24 -38.51 19.14
C PRO A 125 13.68 -39.02 19.40
N ARG A 126 14.68 -38.17 19.15
CA ARG A 126 16.03 -38.30 19.72
C ARG A 126 16.43 -37.02 20.44
N ALA A 127 16.88 -37.20 21.68
CA ALA A 127 17.06 -36.15 22.67
C ALA A 127 18.20 -35.16 22.39
N ARG A 128 18.14 -33.99 23.04
CA ARG A 128 19.08 -33.67 24.14
C ARG A 128 18.57 -32.52 25.01
N HIS A 129 18.51 -32.78 26.32
CA HIS A 129 18.10 -31.88 27.38
C HIS A 129 19.22 -30.88 27.70
N ARG A 130 18.91 -29.59 27.84
CA ARG A 130 19.84 -28.58 28.39
C ARG A 130 19.13 -27.74 29.44
N ILE A 131 19.56 -27.89 30.69
CA ILE A 131 19.13 -27.08 31.82
C ILE A 131 19.98 -25.81 31.84
N ILE A 132 19.36 -24.64 31.91
CA ILE A 132 20.07 -23.38 32.15
C ILE A 132 20.11 -23.16 33.66
N VAL A 133 21.31 -23.14 34.24
CA VAL A 133 21.54 -22.88 35.67
C VAL A 133 22.02 -21.44 35.83
N TYR A 134 21.27 -20.62 36.54
CA TYR A 134 21.69 -19.26 36.88
C TYR A 134 22.68 -19.30 38.06
N ARG A 135 23.94 -18.92 37.81
CA ARG A 135 24.97 -18.86 38.84
C ARG A 135 24.79 -17.57 39.66
N ARG A 136 24.23 -17.67 40.87
CA ARG A 136 24.25 -16.55 41.83
C ARG A 136 25.68 -16.24 42.25
N THR A 137 26.14 -15.02 41.99
CA THR A 137 27.33 -14.42 42.61
C THR A 137 26.97 -13.04 43.16
N SER A 138 26.23 -13.03 44.26
CA SER A 138 26.04 -11.84 45.09
C SER A 138 27.17 -11.83 46.13
N SER A 139 28.15 -10.95 45.95
CA SER A 139 29.26 -10.69 46.87
C SER A 139 29.55 -9.18 46.87
N SER A 140 30.10 -8.67 47.98
CA SER A 140 29.93 -7.29 48.48
C SER A 140 28.48 -7.03 48.95
N ARG A 141 28.18 -6.79 50.24
CA ARG A 141 28.98 -6.54 51.46
C ARG A 141 29.78 -5.22 51.48
N ASP A 142 29.38 -4.36 52.43
CA ASP A 142 30.07 -3.21 53.05
C ASP A 142 30.58 -2.08 52.12
N SER A 143 30.22 -0.82 52.35
CA SER A 143 30.52 -0.10 53.60
C SER A 143 29.63 1.13 53.85
N VAL A 144 29.58 1.53 55.12
CA VAL A 144 29.05 2.82 55.60
C VAL A 144 30.22 3.78 55.78
N TYR A 145 30.14 4.98 55.21
CA TYR A 145 30.90 6.14 55.68
C TYR A 145 30.04 7.40 55.64
N ASP A 146 30.18 8.17 56.70
CA ASP A 146 29.48 9.41 57.05
C ASP A 146 30.58 10.46 57.23
N SER A 147 30.51 11.61 56.53
CA SER A 147 31.34 12.81 56.72
C SER A 147 30.94 13.92 55.72
N ASP A 148 30.23 14.95 56.20
CA ASP A 148 30.60 16.38 56.12
C ASP A 148 29.68 17.20 57.04
#